data_AF-A0A9P7GQR6-F1
#
_entry.id   AF-A0A9P7GQR6-F1
#
_cell.length_a   1.000
_cell.length_b   1.000
_cell.length_c   1.000
_cell.angle_alpha   90.00
_cell.angle_beta   90.00
_cell.angle_gamma   90.00
#
_symmetry.space_group_name_H-M   'P 1'
#
loop_
_entity.id
_entity.type
_entity.pdbx_description
1 polymer ?
#
loop_
_entity_poly.entity_id
_entity_poly.type
_entity_poly.pdbx_seq_one_letter_code
_entity_poly.pdbx_strand_id
1 'polypeptide(L)'
;MGALMGGGVGLTIGFIFGSWSIIRGGAGPRGVMATLSQYMLSSAATFSFFLSIGSVIRTDSMIAPHLQAAQLQLLAPAMNIRSKAEGFHLMRARWETERNR
;
A
#
# COMPACT_ATOMS: atom_id res chain seq x y z
N MET A 1 -6.30 -6.60 -5.36
CA MET A 1 -4.90 -6.47 -4.86
C MET A 1 -4.68 -7.22 -3.55
N GLY A 2 -5.60 -7.16 -2.58
CA GLY A 2 -5.39 -7.77 -1.25
C GLY A 2 -5.15 -9.29 -1.24
N ALA A 3 -5.83 -10.06 -2.09
CA ALA A 3 -5.62 -11.52 -2.16
C ALA A 3 -4.20 -11.90 -2.60
N LEU A 4 -3.68 -11.27 -3.66
CA LEU A 4 -2.33 -11.52 -4.17
C LEU A 4 -1.25 -11.07 -3.18
N MET A 5 -1.40 -9.86 -2.60
CA MET A 5 -0.46 -9.37 -1.59
C MET A 5 -0.49 -10.24 -0.33
N GLY A 6 -1.69 -10.60 0.14
CA GLY A 6 -1.87 -11.46 1.31
C GLY A 6 -1.33 -12.86 1.09
N GLY A 7 -1.47 -13.42 -0.11
CA GLY A 7 -0.86 -14.69 -0.48
C GLY A 7 0.67 -14.63 -0.45
N GLY A 8 1.26 -13.58 -1.01
CA GLY A 8 2.72 -13.36 -0.96
C GLY A 8 3.25 -13.24 0.46
N VAL A 9 2.65 -12.36 1.27
CA VAL A 9 3.06 -12.17 2.68
C VAL A 9 2.85 -13.46 3.49
N GLY A 10 1.72 -14.13 3.32
CA GLY A 10 1.43 -15.39 3.99
C GLY A 10 2.40 -16.50 3.62
N LEU A 11 2.82 -16.60 2.36
CA LEU A 11 3.87 -17.55 1.94
C LEU A 11 5.21 -17.25 2.62
N THR A 12 5.63 -15.97 2.67
CA THR A 12 6.91 -15.60 3.30
C THR A 12 6.91 -15.82 4.81
N ILE A 13 5.84 -15.42 5.51
CA ILE A 13 5.71 -15.66 6.96
C ILE A 13 5.62 -17.16 7.25
N GLY A 14 4.86 -17.91 6.47
CA GLY A 14 4.76 -19.36 6.60
C GLY A 14 6.09 -20.06 6.31
N PHE A 15 6.92 -19.53 5.42
CA PHE A 15 8.27 -20.04 5.18
C PHE A 15 9.19 -19.80 6.38
N ILE A 16 9.16 -18.60 6.98
CA ILE A 16 10.00 -18.27 8.14
C ILE A 16 9.60 -19.13 9.35
N PHE A 17 8.32 -19.15 9.71
CA PHE A 17 7.85 -19.94 10.85
C PHE A 17 7.93 -21.44 10.60
N GLY A 18 7.66 -21.90 9.37
CA GLY A 18 7.80 -23.30 8.99
C GLY A 18 9.25 -23.76 9.08
N SER A 19 10.20 -22.99 8.55
CA SER A 19 11.63 -23.30 8.64
C SER A 19 12.11 -23.31 10.09
N TRP A 20 11.68 -22.33 10.90
CA TRP A 20 12.00 -22.28 12.31
C TRP A 20 11.45 -23.48 13.09
N SER A 21 10.21 -23.88 12.81
CA SER A 21 9.58 -25.06 13.41
C SER A 21 10.33 -26.35 13.07
N ILE A 22 10.84 -26.47 11.83
CA ILE A 22 11.58 -27.66 11.39
C ILE A 22 12.97 -27.71 12.04
N ILE A 23 13.66 -26.57 12.14
CA ILE A 23 14.98 -26.49 12.79
C ILE A 23 14.87 -26.84 14.28
N ARG A 24 13.80 -26.40 14.95
CA ARG A 24 13.64 -26.59 16.39
C ARG A 24 12.97 -27.90 16.80
N GLY A 25 11.93 -28.32 16.07
CA GLY A 25 11.10 -29.49 16.40
C GLY A 25 11.35 -30.71 15.50
N GLY A 26 12.23 -30.58 14.51
CA GLY A 26 12.44 -31.59 13.48
C GLY A 26 11.36 -31.57 12.39
N ALA A 27 11.63 -32.26 11.30
CA ALA A 27 10.78 -32.34 10.10
C ALA A 27 9.44 -33.08 10.29
N GLY A 28 9.19 -33.61 11.49
CA GLY A 28 8.05 -34.49 11.78
C GLY A 28 8.05 -35.80 10.96
N PRO A 29 7.06 -36.67 11.17
CA PRO A 29 6.95 -37.95 10.46
C PRO A 29 6.60 -37.80 8.97
N ARG A 30 6.13 -36.61 8.56
CA ARG A 30 5.73 -36.30 7.18
C ARG A 30 6.87 -35.69 6.35
N GLY A 31 8.03 -35.43 6.96
CA GLY A 31 9.19 -34.85 6.29
C GLY A 31 9.11 -33.33 6.08
N VAL A 32 10.27 -32.75 5.74
CA VAL A 32 10.52 -31.30 5.72
C VAL A 32 9.55 -30.57 4.80
N MET A 33 9.36 -31.11 3.59
CA MET A 33 8.55 -30.47 2.55
C MET A 33 7.07 -30.45 2.89
N ALA A 34 6.54 -31.52 3.49
CA ALA A 34 5.14 -31.56 3.90
C ALA A 34 4.86 -30.58 5.05
N THR A 35 5.73 -30.54 6.07
CA THR A 35 5.59 -29.58 7.16
C THR A 35 5.73 -28.14 6.67
N LEU A 36 6.76 -27.85 5.86
CA LEU A 36 7.02 -26.49 5.37
C LEU A 36 5.88 -25.98 4.49
N SER A 37 5.44 -26.79 3.53
CA SER A 37 4.32 -26.44 2.65
C SER A 37 3.03 -26.24 3.43
N GLN A 38 2.78 -27.00 4.51
CA GLN A 38 1.60 -26.83 5.33
C GLN A 38 1.58 -25.47 6.07
N TYR A 39 2.72 -25.04 6.63
CA TYR A 39 2.84 -23.69 7.23
C TYR A 39 2.68 -22.59 6.19
N MET A 40 3.32 -22.73 5.03
CA MET A 40 3.23 -21.78 3.91
C MET A 40 1.81 -21.64 3.39
N LEU A 41 1.13 -22.76 3.12
CA LEU A 41 -0.18 -22.79 2.48
C LEU A 41 -1.28 -22.35 3.46
N SER A 42 -1.21 -22.75 4.73
CA SER A 42 -2.13 -22.28 5.78
C SER A 42 -2.03 -20.76 6.00
N SER A 43 -0.79 -20.25 6.09
CA SER A 43 -0.56 -18.80 6.25
C SER A 43 -1.00 -18.03 5.00
N ALA A 44 -0.65 -18.50 3.80
CA ALA A 44 -1.07 -17.88 2.55
C ALA A 44 -2.61 -17.85 2.41
N ALA A 45 -3.29 -18.93 2.76
CA ALA A 45 -4.76 -19.01 2.69
C ALA A 45 -5.43 -17.99 3.61
N THR A 46 -5.00 -17.90 4.88
CA THR A 46 -5.61 -16.99 5.86
C THR A 46 -5.36 -15.52 5.51
N PHE A 47 -4.10 -15.15 5.23
CA PHE A 47 -3.78 -13.78 4.87
C PHE A 47 -4.42 -13.36 3.55
N SER A 48 -4.41 -14.23 2.52
CA SER A 48 -5.10 -13.90 1.26
C SER A 48 -6.61 -13.77 1.43
N PHE A 49 -7.25 -14.61 2.24
CA PHE A 49 -8.69 -14.54 2.51
C PHE A 49 -9.09 -13.21 3.19
N PHE A 50 -8.47 -12.88 4.32
CA PHE A 50 -8.82 -11.68 5.07
C PHE A 50 -8.46 -10.39 4.32
N LEU A 51 -7.30 -10.34 3.65
CA LEU A 51 -6.93 -9.17 2.86
C LEU A 51 -7.75 -9.06 1.58
N SER A 52 -8.27 -10.16 1.03
CA SER A 52 -9.23 -10.12 -0.09
C SER A 52 -10.51 -9.40 0.31
N ILE A 53 -11.09 -9.75 1.47
CA ILE A 53 -12.29 -9.10 2.00
C ILE A 53 -12.03 -7.61 2.25
N GLY A 54 -10.93 -7.27 2.93
CA GLY A 54 -10.55 -5.88 3.16
C GLY A 54 -10.31 -5.10 1.86
N SER A 55 -9.81 -5.76 0.81
CA SER A 55 -9.66 -5.16 -0.52
C SER A 55 -11.00 -4.83 -1.15
N VAL A 56 -12.01 -5.71 -1.03
CA VAL A 56 -13.35 -5.45 -1.57
C VAL A 56 -14.02 -4.30 -0.81
N ILE A 57 -14.03 -4.34 0.53
CA ILE A 57 -14.62 -3.29 1.38
C ILE A 57 -13.97 -1.93 1.11
N ARG A 58 -12.64 -1.89 1.00
CA ARG A 58 -11.91 -0.64 0.71
C ARG A 58 -12.25 -0.10 -0.69
N THR A 59 -12.47 -0.98 -1.67
CA THR A 59 -12.83 -0.56 -3.03
C THR A 59 -14.20 0.12 -3.10
N ASP A 60 -15.18 -0.28 -2.27
CA ASP A 60 -16.48 0.42 -2.18
C ASP A 60 -16.38 1.87 -1.67
N SER A 61 -15.36 2.18 -0.86
CA SER A 61 -15.19 3.51 -0.22
C SER A 61 -14.41 4.54 -1.04
N MET A 62 -13.82 4.13 -2.17
CA MET A 62 -12.90 4.96 -2.93
C MET A 62 -13.52 5.28 -4.29
N ILE A 63 -13.97 6.54 -4.45
CA ILE A 63 -14.12 7.18 -5.76
C ILE A 63 -12.93 6.78 -6.61
N ALA A 64 -13.19 6.35 -7.85
CA ALA A 64 -12.18 5.74 -8.70
C ALA A 64 -10.87 6.57 -8.68
N PRO A 65 -9.69 5.95 -8.53
CA PRO A 65 -8.43 6.69 -8.29
C PRO A 65 -8.09 7.68 -9.41
N HIS A 66 -8.59 7.46 -10.63
CA HIS A 66 -8.48 8.42 -11.72
C HIS A 66 -9.39 9.65 -11.51
N LEU A 67 -10.60 9.47 -10.97
CA LEU A 67 -11.49 10.57 -10.59
C LEU A 67 -10.96 11.30 -9.37
N GLN A 68 -10.36 10.62 -8.39
CA GLN A 68 -9.80 11.30 -7.22
C GLN A 68 -8.50 12.06 -7.55
N ALA A 69 -7.65 11.52 -8.45
CA ALA A 69 -6.51 12.25 -9.01
C ALA A 69 -6.95 13.44 -9.88
N ALA A 70 -7.97 13.26 -10.73
CA ALA A 70 -8.55 14.35 -11.51
C ALA A 70 -9.20 15.42 -10.61
N GLN A 71 -9.87 15.00 -9.54
CA GLN A 71 -10.49 15.91 -8.57
C GLN A 71 -9.42 16.67 -7.77
N LEU A 72 -8.31 16.03 -7.38
CA LEU A 72 -7.16 16.71 -6.78
C LEU A 72 -6.48 17.68 -7.76
N GLN A 73 -6.41 17.35 -9.05
CA GLN A 73 -5.90 18.27 -10.08
C GLN A 73 -6.84 19.45 -10.34
N LEU A 74 -8.16 19.22 -10.31
CA LEU A 74 -9.19 20.24 -10.53
C LEU A 74 -9.41 21.13 -9.28
N LEU A 75 -9.25 20.59 -8.07
CA LEU A 75 -9.29 21.31 -6.79
C LEU A 75 -7.94 21.92 -6.40
N ALA A 76 -6.89 21.76 -7.21
CA ALA A 76 -5.60 22.43 -7.03
C ALA A 76 -5.38 23.62 -7.99
N PRO A 77 -6.31 24.59 -8.15
CA PRO A 77 -6.04 25.77 -8.98
C PRO A 77 -5.04 26.75 -8.34
N ALA A 78 -4.36 26.41 -7.24
CA ALA A 78 -3.54 27.35 -6.48
C ALA A 78 -2.05 26.96 -6.29
N MET A 79 -1.58 25.79 -6.74
CA MET A 79 -0.21 25.35 -6.42
C MET A 79 0.62 24.86 -7.60
N ASN A 80 0.24 25.19 -8.83
CA ASN A 80 1.13 25.02 -9.98
C ASN A 80 1.73 26.37 -10.35
N ILE A 81 2.70 26.83 -9.54
CA ILE A 81 3.61 27.91 -9.95
C ILE A 81 4.43 27.32 -11.10
N ARG A 82 3.95 27.53 -12.33
CA ARG A 82 4.42 26.82 -13.52
C ARG A 82 5.72 27.41 -14.05
N SER A 83 6.17 28.55 -13.51
CA SER A 83 7.45 29.17 -13.82
C SER A 83 7.97 29.98 -12.62
N LYS A 84 9.29 29.95 -12.39
CA LYS A 84 9.97 30.81 -11.39
C LYS A 84 9.65 32.30 -11.57
N ALA A 85 9.37 32.72 -12.80
CA ALA A 85 8.96 34.09 -13.11
C ALA A 85 7.58 34.43 -12.53
N GLU A 86 6.62 33.51 -12.64
CA GLU A 86 5.24 33.69 -12.18
C GLU A 86 5.18 33.78 -10.64
N GLY A 87 5.99 32.96 -9.95
CA GLY A 87 6.16 33.05 -8.49
C GLY A 87 6.79 34.37 -8.04
N PHE A 88 7.72 34.93 -8.82
CA PHE A 88 8.36 36.21 -8.52
C PHE A 88 7.40 37.40 -8.70
N HIS A 89 6.54 37.35 -9.72
CA HIS A 89 5.50 38.36 -9.92
C HIS A 89 4.46 38.35 -8.79
N LEU A 90 4.04 37.18 -8.34
CA LEU A 90 3.15 37.05 -7.18
C LEU A 90 3.80 37.55 -5.88
N MET A 91 5.09 37.27 -5.66
CA MET A 91 5.82 37.80 -4.50
C MET A 91 5.96 39.33 -4.54
N ARG A 92 6.28 39.92 -5.70
CA ARG A 92 6.32 41.39 -5.84
C ARG A 92 4.96 42.04 -5.63
N ALA A 93 3.90 41.47 -6.21
CA ALA A 93 2.55 41.99 -6.04
C ALA A 93 2.13 41.99 -4.56
N ARG A 94 2.45 40.92 -3.82
CA ARG A 94 2.19 40.83 -2.38
C ARG A 94 2.99 41.85 -1.57
N TRP A 95 4.27 42.01 -1.90
CA TRP A 95 5.15 42.99 -1.26
C TRP A 95 4.71 44.45 -1.50
N GLU A 96 4.16 44.75 -2.68
CA GLU A 96 3.58 46.05 -2.98
C GLU A 96 2.31 46.32 -2.17
N THR A 97 1.46 45.31 -1.99
CA THR A 97 0.26 45.46 -1.15
C THR A 97 0.57 45.65 0.33
N GLU A 98 1.64 45.03 0.84
CA GLU A 98 2.09 45.22 2.23
C GLU A 98 2.74 46.57 2.46
N ARG A 99 3.41 47.13 1.45
CA ARG A 99 4.08 48.43 1.55
C ARG A 99 3.13 49.63 1.48
N ASN A 100 1.92 49.41 0.96
CA ASN A 100 0.87 50.43 0.84
C ASN A 100 -0.13 50.40 2.02
N ARG A 101 0.14 49.59 3.05
CA ARG A 101 -0.68 49.48 4.26
C ARG A 101 0.11 49.98 5.47
#